data_AF-A0A818FRS4-F1
#
_entry.id   AF-A0A818FRS4-F1
#
_cell.length_a   1.000
_cell.length_b   1.000
_cell.length_c   1.000
_cell.angle_alpha   90.00
_cell.angle_beta   90.00
_cell.angle_gamma   90.00
#
_symmetry.space_group_name_H-M   'P 1'
#
loop_
_entity.id
_entity.type
_entity.pdbx_description
1 polymer ?
#
loop_
_entity_poly.entity_id
_entity_poly.type
_entity_poly.pdbx_seq_one_letter_code
_entity_poly.pdbx_strand_id
1 'polypeptide(L)'
;MSTEASADKNISFYVNEPPINSDVETFFANYASIPSSALREHLINIRQRAWEKRNYPCLGRWAFLDFSIQQSPIYQEILDQCKNHGATLIDFGCCLGQDIRQLVYDGVHLDRLRGYDLESFFIELGYELFCDGEVMKENKIFTVGDIFDDDFLNGVEPADYVYVGAFIHLFDTPTQREVCRRLTRLAKRAITGRQVGASIPGEYSRTFDFPSSKSMRHSPETFTQMWNEVTECAWQVESAYLKTAYNMKSTNERLTFVVRSHEQK
;
A
#
# COMPACT_ATOMS: atom_id res chain seq x y z
N MET A 1 39.52 -1.19 21.18
CA MET A 1 38.23 -1.11 21.87
C MET A 1 37.15 -1.06 20.80
N SER A 2 36.37 -2.13 20.78
CA SER A 2 35.37 -2.51 19.78
C SER A 2 34.17 -1.57 19.79
N THR A 3 33.83 -1.00 18.63
CA THR A 3 32.52 -0.40 18.38
C THR A 3 31.73 -1.36 17.51
N GLU A 4 30.60 -1.80 18.06
CA GLU A 4 29.68 -2.81 17.55
C GLU A 4 29.18 -2.47 16.15
N ALA A 5 29.58 -3.28 15.16
CA ALA A 5 28.87 -3.35 13.89
C ALA A 5 27.60 -4.18 14.12
N SER A 6 26.45 -3.51 14.02
CA SER A 6 25.10 -4.00 14.30
C SER A 6 24.83 -5.41 13.79
N ALA A 7 24.50 -6.30 14.72
CA ALA A 7 23.94 -7.61 14.45
C ALA A 7 22.51 -7.47 13.92
N ASP A 8 22.30 -7.46 12.60
CA ASP A 8 21.01 -7.80 11.97
C ASP A 8 21.05 -7.97 10.43
N LYS A 9 22.15 -8.50 9.88
CA LYS A 9 22.30 -8.70 8.41
C LYS A 9 21.74 -10.03 7.87
N ASN A 10 20.91 -10.74 8.64
CA ASN A 10 20.40 -12.07 8.25
C ASN A 10 18.87 -12.19 8.26
N ILE A 11 18.17 -11.09 8.04
CA ILE A 11 16.71 -11.11 7.81
C ILE A 11 16.47 -11.47 6.34
N SER A 12 15.80 -12.60 6.09
CA SER A 12 15.71 -13.24 4.76
C SER A 12 15.08 -12.36 3.65
N PHE A 13 14.35 -11.30 4.03
CA PHE A 13 13.69 -10.37 3.12
C PHE A 13 14.35 -8.99 3.04
N TYR A 14 15.49 -8.76 3.70
CA TYR A 14 16.22 -7.50 3.55
C TYR A 14 17.14 -7.57 2.31
N VAL A 15 16.89 -6.71 1.33
CA VAL A 15 17.64 -6.66 0.06
C VAL A 15 18.55 -5.45 0.08
N ASN A 16 19.87 -5.62 0.19
CA ASN A 16 20.79 -4.49 0.42
C ASN A 16 20.69 -3.35 -0.60
N GLU A 17 20.66 -3.70 -1.90
CA GLU A 17 20.67 -2.72 -2.99
C GLU A 17 19.26 -2.38 -3.48
N PRO A 18 18.96 -1.10 -3.76
CA PRO A 18 17.69 -0.73 -4.38
C PRO A 18 17.61 -1.27 -5.80
N PRO A 19 16.44 -1.80 -6.23
CA PRO A 19 16.22 -2.26 -7.60
C PRO A 19 15.99 -1.06 -8.54
N ILE A 20 17.00 -0.21 -8.72
CA ILE A 20 16.93 0.94 -9.61
C ILE A 20 16.94 0.44 -11.06
N ASN A 21 15.83 0.68 -11.76
CA ASN A 21 15.67 0.45 -13.20
C ASN A 21 15.32 1.79 -13.89
N SER A 22 15.19 1.77 -15.23
CA SER A 22 14.91 2.97 -16.02
C SER A 22 13.62 3.69 -15.60
N ASP A 23 12.61 2.95 -15.16
CA ASP A 23 11.31 3.50 -14.80
C ASP A 23 11.41 4.25 -13.47
N VAL A 24 12.10 3.67 -12.49
CA VAL A 24 12.41 4.32 -11.21
C VAL A 24 13.26 5.57 -11.44
N GLU A 25 14.33 5.48 -12.24
CA GLU A 25 15.15 6.65 -12.56
C GLU A 25 14.34 7.76 -13.23
N THR A 26 13.54 7.41 -14.23
CA THR A 26 12.70 8.37 -14.96
C THR A 26 11.69 9.04 -14.03
N PHE A 27 11.02 8.26 -13.18
CA PHE A 27 10.06 8.79 -12.21
C PHE A 27 10.75 9.80 -11.28
N PHE A 28 11.83 9.42 -10.61
CA PHE A 28 12.48 10.29 -9.63
C PHE A 28 13.15 11.51 -10.27
N ALA A 29 13.67 11.39 -11.49
CA ALA A 29 14.20 12.52 -12.24
C ALA A 29 13.10 13.54 -12.61
N ASN A 30 11.94 13.06 -13.08
CA ASN A 30 10.86 13.93 -13.56
C ASN A 30 9.96 14.46 -12.44
N TYR A 31 9.68 13.65 -11.42
CA TYR A 31 8.79 13.99 -10.32
C TYR A 31 9.53 14.72 -9.20
N ALA A 32 10.60 14.13 -8.68
CA ALA A 32 11.33 14.63 -7.52
C ALA A 32 12.55 15.49 -7.87
N SER A 33 12.87 15.65 -9.17
CA SER A 33 14.08 16.34 -9.65
C SER A 33 15.39 15.75 -9.11
N ILE A 34 15.41 14.44 -8.81
CA ILE A 34 16.61 13.75 -8.30
C ILE A 34 17.35 13.09 -9.47
N PRO A 35 18.60 13.47 -9.76
CA PRO A 35 19.37 12.84 -10.82
C PRO A 35 19.82 11.42 -10.45
N SER A 36 20.02 10.55 -11.46
CA SER A 36 20.49 9.17 -11.28
C SER A 36 21.74 9.05 -10.40
N SER A 37 22.66 10.02 -10.48
CA SER A 37 23.89 10.02 -9.68
C SER A 37 23.67 10.16 -8.18
N ALA A 38 22.57 10.79 -7.75
CA ALA A 38 22.21 10.98 -6.34
C ALA A 38 21.14 9.99 -5.86
N LEU A 39 20.38 9.38 -6.78
CA LEU A 39 19.21 8.57 -6.46
C LEU A 39 19.53 7.39 -5.53
N ARG A 40 20.60 6.64 -5.81
CA ARG A 40 20.94 5.47 -4.98
C ARG A 40 21.19 5.83 -3.53
N GLU A 41 21.97 6.88 -3.28
CA GLU A 41 22.29 7.32 -1.92
C GLU A 41 21.05 7.82 -1.19
N HIS A 42 20.22 8.62 -1.87
CA HIS A 42 18.94 9.11 -1.36
C HIS A 42 18.02 7.96 -0.91
N LEU A 43 17.81 6.98 -1.79
CA LEU A 43 16.97 5.81 -1.50
C LEU A 43 17.49 5.01 -0.30
N ILE A 44 18.81 4.79 -0.22
CA ILE A 44 19.42 4.06 0.90
C ILE A 44 19.22 4.81 2.22
N ASN A 45 19.45 6.13 2.23
CA ASN A 45 19.27 6.96 3.43
C ASN A 45 17.82 6.89 3.95
N ILE A 46 16.85 7.11 3.05
CA ILE A 46 15.42 7.03 3.37
C ILE A 46 15.07 5.64 3.92
N ARG A 47 15.43 4.57 3.21
CA ARG A 47 15.09 3.21 3.66
C ARG A 47 15.72 2.89 5.01
N GLN A 48 16.97 3.29 5.25
CA GLN A 48 17.64 3.00 6.52
C GLN A 48 16.88 3.61 7.69
N ARG A 49 16.48 4.88 7.59
CA ARG A 49 15.67 5.57 8.61
C ARG A 49 14.30 4.91 8.79
N ALA A 50 13.65 4.51 7.69
CA ALA A 50 12.38 3.78 7.73
C ALA A 50 12.52 2.44 8.47
N TRP A 51 13.60 1.70 8.18
CA TRP A 51 13.89 0.39 8.74
C TRP A 51 14.22 0.46 10.24
N GLU A 52 15.02 1.44 10.65
CA GLU A 52 15.33 1.71 12.07
C GLU A 52 14.06 1.97 12.90
N LYS A 53 13.03 2.58 12.29
CA LYS A 53 11.73 2.80 12.94
C LYS A 53 10.89 1.52 13.01
N ARG A 54 10.77 0.76 11.91
CA ARG A 54 10.08 -0.55 11.87
C ARG A 54 10.73 -1.46 10.83
N ASN A 55 10.98 -2.70 11.22
CA ASN A 55 11.54 -3.75 10.35
C ASN A 55 10.49 -4.38 9.41
N TYR A 56 9.68 -3.56 8.74
CA TYR A 56 8.63 -4.06 7.85
C TYR A 56 9.21 -4.68 6.57
N PRO A 57 8.76 -5.88 6.16
CA PRO A 57 9.27 -6.53 4.95
C PRO A 57 9.05 -5.74 3.66
N CYS A 58 8.06 -4.83 3.60
CA CYS A 58 7.89 -3.92 2.47
C CYS A 58 9.08 -2.95 2.33
N LEU A 59 9.57 -2.39 3.44
CA LEU A 59 10.72 -1.49 3.47
C LEU A 59 12.02 -2.22 3.10
N GLY A 60 12.23 -3.41 3.70
CA GLY A 60 13.42 -4.22 3.42
C GLY A 60 13.52 -4.70 1.96
N ARG A 61 12.38 -4.80 1.26
CA ARG A 61 12.30 -5.21 -0.15
C ARG A 61 12.08 -4.05 -1.12
N TRP A 62 12.19 -2.80 -0.67
CA TRP A 62 12.00 -1.62 -1.53
C TRP A 62 10.62 -1.53 -2.19
N ALA A 63 9.56 -2.00 -1.51
CA ALA A 63 8.21 -2.02 -2.09
C ALA A 63 7.67 -0.63 -2.45
N PHE A 64 8.20 0.43 -1.84
CA PHE A 64 7.88 1.82 -2.17
C PHE A 64 8.45 2.28 -3.54
N LEU A 65 9.17 1.42 -4.26
CA LEU A 65 9.63 1.63 -5.64
C LEU A 65 8.82 0.82 -6.67
N ASP A 66 7.82 0.05 -6.23
CA ASP A 66 7.05 -0.88 -7.10
C ASP A 66 5.79 -0.23 -7.70
N PHE A 67 5.41 0.98 -7.24
CA PHE A 67 4.23 1.75 -7.69
C PHE A 67 3.00 0.86 -7.94
N SER A 68 2.70 0.03 -6.94
CA SER A 68 1.86 -1.16 -7.06
C SER A 68 0.43 -0.90 -7.54
N ILE A 69 -0.09 0.31 -7.38
CA ILE A 69 -1.41 0.72 -7.90
C ILE A 69 -1.51 0.56 -9.42
N GLN A 70 -0.41 0.75 -10.17
CA GLN A 70 -0.37 0.55 -11.62
C GLN A 70 -0.66 -0.90 -12.02
N GLN A 71 -0.50 -1.84 -11.09
CA GLN A 71 -0.75 -3.26 -11.30
C GLN A 71 -2.21 -3.63 -11.00
N SER A 72 -3.03 -2.68 -10.54
CA SER A 72 -4.47 -2.89 -10.38
C SER A 72 -5.12 -3.17 -11.74
N PRO A 73 -5.98 -4.19 -11.86
CA PRO A 73 -6.74 -4.45 -13.09
C PRO A 73 -7.59 -3.26 -13.57
N ILE A 74 -7.93 -2.35 -12.66
CA ILE A 74 -8.78 -1.18 -12.92
C ILE A 74 -7.99 0.13 -12.87
N TYR A 75 -6.64 0.08 -12.97
CA TYR A 75 -5.81 1.29 -12.90
C TYR A 75 -6.19 2.33 -13.94
N GLN A 76 -6.41 1.92 -15.19
CA GLN A 76 -6.79 2.85 -16.27
C GLN A 76 -8.18 3.47 -16.05
N GLU A 77 -9.11 2.71 -15.46
CA GLU A 77 -10.42 3.25 -15.06
C GLU A 77 -10.24 4.31 -13.96
N ILE A 78 -9.51 3.99 -12.89
CA ILE A 78 -9.23 4.92 -11.79
C ILE A 78 -8.58 6.19 -12.34
N LEU A 79 -7.57 6.04 -13.19
CA LEU A 79 -6.84 7.14 -13.77
C LEU A 79 -7.75 8.06 -14.59
N ASP A 80 -8.54 7.50 -15.50
CA ASP A 80 -9.48 8.26 -16.31
C ASP A 80 -10.55 8.96 -15.46
N GLN A 81 -11.15 8.25 -14.51
CA GLN A 81 -12.21 8.77 -13.67
C GLN A 81 -11.72 9.91 -12.76
N CYS A 82 -10.54 9.77 -12.15
CA CYS A 82 -9.97 10.81 -11.30
C CYS A 82 -9.48 12.02 -12.11
N LYS A 83 -8.91 11.81 -13.31
CA LYS A 83 -8.40 12.91 -14.15
C LYS A 83 -9.50 13.68 -14.86
N ASN A 84 -10.47 12.98 -15.43
CA ASN A 84 -11.38 13.54 -16.42
C ASN A 84 -12.81 13.67 -15.90
N HIS A 85 -13.19 12.91 -14.86
CA HIS A 85 -14.57 12.84 -14.38
C HIS A 85 -14.73 13.26 -12.91
N GLY A 86 -13.65 13.74 -12.28
CA GLY A 86 -13.68 14.29 -10.94
C GLY A 86 -13.85 13.26 -9.81
N ALA A 87 -13.68 11.98 -10.12
CA ALA A 87 -13.71 10.92 -9.10
C ALA A 87 -12.55 11.10 -8.10
N THR A 88 -12.70 10.53 -6.92
CA THR A 88 -11.69 10.61 -5.85
C THR A 88 -11.13 9.25 -5.48
N LEU A 89 -9.90 9.24 -4.95
CA LEU A 89 -9.24 8.05 -4.46
C LEU A 89 -8.64 8.26 -3.06
N ILE A 90 -8.82 7.24 -2.22
CA ILE A 90 -8.12 7.09 -0.94
C ILE A 90 -7.09 5.96 -1.05
N ASP A 91 -5.85 6.19 -0.64
CA ASP A 91 -4.83 5.16 -0.38
C ASP A 91 -4.73 4.92 1.14
N PHE A 92 -5.15 3.75 1.61
CA PHE A 92 -5.21 3.43 3.04
C PHE A 92 -4.10 2.47 3.46
N GLY A 93 -3.30 2.88 4.44
CA GLY A 93 -2.01 2.26 4.75
C GLY A 93 -0.94 2.69 3.74
N CYS A 94 -0.91 3.98 3.39
CA CYS A 94 -0.13 4.50 2.27
C CYS A 94 1.40 4.46 2.50
N CYS A 95 1.86 4.26 3.73
CA CYS A 95 3.27 4.27 4.12
C CYS A 95 3.99 5.55 3.65
N LEU A 96 4.96 5.44 2.74
CA LEU A 96 5.69 6.59 2.17
C LEU A 96 4.88 7.32 1.08
N GLY A 97 3.69 6.84 0.70
CA GLY A 97 2.76 7.51 -0.20
C GLY A 97 3.14 7.45 -1.67
N GLN A 98 3.83 6.39 -2.10
CA GLN A 98 4.29 6.23 -3.49
C GLN A 98 3.15 6.08 -4.50
N ASP A 99 2.04 5.41 -4.13
CA ASP A 99 0.95 5.09 -5.05
C ASP A 99 0.09 6.33 -5.36
N ILE A 100 -0.15 7.19 -4.36
CA ILE A 100 -0.74 8.53 -4.58
C ILE A 100 0.15 9.36 -5.53
N ARG A 101 1.46 9.36 -5.34
CA ARG A 101 2.38 10.16 -6.16
C ARG A 101 2.49 9.64 -7.59
N GLN A 102 2.31 8.33 -7.79
CA GLN A 102 2.16 7.76 -9.12
C GLN A 102 0.93 8.32 -9.85
N LEU A 103 -0.21 8.43 -9.18
CA LEU A 103 -1.41 9.05 -9.76
C LEU A 103 -1.19 10.53 -10.10
N VAL A 104 -0.48 11.28 -9.24
CA VAL A 104 -0.11 12.68 -9.51
C VAL A 104 0.81 12.76 -10.74
N TYR A 105 1.83 11.91 -10.80
CA TYR A 105 2.74 11.82 -11.94
C TYR A 105 1.99 11.51 -13.25
N ASP A 106 0.99 10.64 -13.18
CA ASP A 106 0.13 10.31 -14.32
C ASP A 106 -0.95 11.37 -14.59
N GLY A 107 -0.98 12.47 -13.84
CA GLY A 107 -1.74 13.69 -14.12
C GLY A 107 -3.06 13.83 -13.35
N VAL A 108 -3.29 13.05 -12.29
CA VAL A 108 -4.43 13.26 -11.38
C VAL A 108 -4.18 14.49 -10.52
N HIS A 109 -5.19 15.35 -10.41
CA HIS A 109 -5.10 16.54 -9.58
C HIS A 109 -5.17 16.19 -8.08
N LEU A 110 -4.38 16.90 -7.27
CA LEU A 110 -4.19 16.65 -5.84
C LEU A 110 -5.49 16.70 -5.02
N ASP A 111 -6.45 17.54 -5.42
CA ASP A 111 -7.75 17.63 -4.73
C ASP A 111 -8.57 16.33 -4.79
N ARG A 112 -8.22 15.39 -5.68
CA ARG A 112 -8.87 14.08 -5.83
C ARG A 112 -8.29 13.00 -4.94
N LEU A 113 -7.15 13.24 -4.29
CA LEU A 113 -6.31 12.20 -3.69
C LEU A 113 -6.15 12.39 -2.19
N ARG A 114 -6.35 11.33 -1.42
CA ARG A 114 -6.03 11.30 0.01
C ARG A 114 -5.26 10.03 0.35
N GLY A 115 -4.27 10.16 1.21
CA GLY A 115 -3.52 9.03 1.77
C GLY A 115 -3.62 9.03 3.30
N TYR A 116 -3.82 7.86 3.87
CA TYR A 116 -3.84 7.67 5.32
C TYR A 116 -2.86 6.59 5.73
N ASP A 117 -2.10 6.87 6.78
CA ASP A 117 -1.27 5.88 7.46
C ASP A 117 -1.34 6.09 8.96
N LEU A 118 -1.14 5.04 9.74
CA LEU A 118 -1.17 5.11 11.21
C LEU A 118 0.03 5.89 11.76
N GLU A 119 1.18 5.84 11.07
CA GLU A 119 2.45 6.35 11.58
C GLU A 119 2.90 7.59 10.79
N SER A 120 2.75 8.77 11.41
CA SER A 120 3.17 10.06 10.82
C SER A 120 4.63 10.09 10.38
N PHE A 121 5.50 9.30 11.01
CA PHE A 121 6.89 9.17 10.62
C PHE A 121 7.08 8.73 9.16
N PHE A 122 6.29 7.76 8.68
CA PHE A 122 6.39 7.32 7.29
C PHE A 122 5.86 8.37 6.31
N ILE A 123 4.82 9.10 6.70
CA ILE A 123 4.29 10.22 5.92
C ILE A 123 5.37 11.30 5.75
N GLU A 124 6.01 11.72 6.85
CA GLU A 124 7.08 12.73 6.82
C GLU A 124 8.28 12.25 5.98
N LEU A 125 8.67 10.99 6.14
CA LEU A 125 9.76 10.42 5.36
C LEU A 125 9.40 10.30 3.86
N GLY A 126 8.12 10.13 3.53
CA GLY A 126 7.62 10.21 2.16
C GLY A 126 7.83 11.59 1.53
N TYR A 127 7.58 12.67 2.28
CA TYR A 127 7.86 14.03 1.80
C TYR A 127 9.33 14.24 1.46
N GLU A 128 10.23 13.69 2.27
CA GLU A 128 11.67 13.74 2.01
C GLU A 128 12.05 12.88 0.80
N LEU A 129 11.49 11.67 0.69
CA LEU A 129 11.75 10.74 -0.42
C LEU A 129 11.41 11.38 -1.77
N PHE A 130 10.28 12.07 -1.86
CA PHE A 130 9.74 12.59 -3.11
C PHE A 130 9.92 14.10 -3.30
N CYS A 131 10.57 14.77 -2.34
CA CYS A 131 10.89 16.20 -2.36
C CYS A 131 9.67 17.12 -2.57
N ASP A 132 8.51 16.77 -2.01
CA ASP A 132 7.23 17.44 -2.29
C ASP A 132 6.44 17.86 -1.03
N GLY A 133 7.12 17.91 0.12
CA GLY A 133 6.49 18.13 1.42
C GLY A 133 5.64 19.39 1.54
N GLU A 134 6.08 20.50 0.95
CA GLU A 134 5.33 21.77 1.00
C GLU A 134 3.97 21.63 0.32
N VAL A 135 3.96 21.25 -0.97
CA VAL A 135 2.73 21.08 -1.77
C VAL A 135 1.79 20.04 -1.15
N MET A 136 2.33 18.91 -0.67
CA MET A 136 1.48 17.85 -0.11
C MET A 136 0.85 18.25 1.23
N LYS A 137 1.58 19.00 2.08
CA LYS A 137 1.06 19.51 3.36
C LYS A 137 0.02 20.59 3.16
N GLU A 138 0.26 21.53 2.25
CA GLU A 138 -0.70 22.59 1.91
C GLU A 138 -2.04 22.03 1.44
N ASN A 139 -2.00 20.96 0.62
CA ASN A 139 -3.19 20.30 0.10
C ASN A 139 -3.76 19.21 1.02
N LYS A 140 -3.13 18.96 2.19
CA LYS A 140 -3.53 17.93 3.18
C LYS A 140 -3.71 16.55 2.54
N ILE A 141 -2.77 16.16 1.69
CA ILE A 141 -2.86 14.92 0.92
C ILE A 141 -2.68 13.70 1.82
N PHE A 142 -1.70 13.75 2.72
CA PHE A 142 -1.44 12.68 3.66
C PHE A 142 -1.74 13.11 5.08
N THR A 143 -2.49 12.29 5.80
CA THR A 143 -2.82 12.52 7.21
C THR A 143 -2.78 11.22 7.99
N VAL A 144 -2.66 11.33 9.32
CA VAL A 144 -2.73 10.15 10.17
C VAL A 144 -4.16 9.61 10.18
N GLY A 145 -4.32 8.30 10.02
CA GLY A 145 -5.62 7.64 10.06
C GLY A 145 -5.53 6.22 10.62
N ASP A 146 -6.48 5.87 11.48
CA ASP A 146 -6.63 4.53 12.02
C ASP A 146 -7.94 3.92 11.53
N ILE A 147 -7.87 2.77 10.86
CA ILE A 147 -9.06 2.08 10.37
C ILE A 147 -9.96 1.65 11.54
N PHE A 148 -9.43 1.47 12.74
CA PHE A 148 -10.21 1.05 13.91
C PHE A 148 -10.80 2.21 14.72
N ASP A 149 -10.47 3.45 14.38
CA ASP A 149 -11.03 4.64 15.03
C ASP A 149 -12.32 5.07 14.32
N ASP A 150 -13.45 4.95 15.02
CA ASP A 150 -14.76 5.32 14.47
C ASP A 150 -14.95 6.83 14.29
N ASP A 151 -14.32 7.66 15.13
CA ASP A 151 -14.41 9.12 15.00
C ASP A 151 -13.64 9.58 13.76
N PHE A 152 -12.46 8.99 13.53
CA PHE A 152 -11.72 9.20 12.29
C PHE A 152 -12.56 8.79 11.07
N LEU A 153 -13.11 7.57 11.04
CA LEU A 153 -13.89 7.10 9.89
C LEU A 153 -15.16 7.94 9.65
N ASN A 154 -15.79 8.47 10.70
CA ASN A 154 -16.94 9.35 10.57
C ASN A 154 -16.58 10.74 10.03
N GLY A 155 -15.32 11.17 10.21
CA GLY A 155 -14.80 12.43 9.68
C GLY A 155 -14.25 12.36 8.26
N VAL A 156 -14.11 11.17 7.69
CA VAL A 156 -13.58 10.98 6.33
C VAL A 156 -14.71 10.88 5.32
N GLU A 157 -14.69 11.76 4.34
CA GLU A 157 -15.58 11.66 3.17
C GLU A 157 -15.24 10.42 2.34
N PRO A 158 -16.21 9.53 2.04
CA PRO A 158 -15.94 8.35 1.24
C PRO A 158 -15.53 8.72 -0.19
N ALA A 159 -14.49 8.06 -0.69
CA ALA A 159 -13.99 8.23 -2.05
C ALA A 159 -14.69 7.32 -3.05
N ASP A 160 -14.60 7.63 -4.34
CA ASP A 160 -15.07 6.71 -5.38
C ASP A 160 -14.29 5.38 -5.34
N TYR A 161 -12.97 5.49 -5.15
CA TYR A 161 -12.05 4.37 -5.14
C TYR A 161 -11.23 4.34 -3.84
N VAL A 162 -11.01 3.15 -3.30
CA VAL A 162 -10.03 2.92 -2.23
C VAL A 162 -8.96 1.96 -2.72
N TYR A 163 -7.71 2.36 -2.56
CA TYR A 163 -6.54 1.50 -2.72
C TYR A 163 -6.04 1.03 -1.36
N VAL A 164 -5.73 -0.27 -1.26
CA VAL A 164 -5.16 -0.89 -0.05
C VAL A 164 -3.99 -1.81 -0.44
N GLY A 165 -2.80 -1.22 -0.55
CA GLY A 165 -1.56 -1.93 -0.84
C GLY A 165 -0.99 -2.61 0.41
N ALA A 166 -0.80 -3.94 0.38
CA ALA A 166 -0.13 -4.69 1.45
C ALA A 166 -0.74 -4.46 2.86
N PHE A 167 -2.06 -4.25 2.95
CA PHE A 167 -2.72 -3.87 4.20
C PHE A 167 -3.55 -4.98 4.86
N ILE A 168 -4.54 -5.57 4.18
CA ILE A 168 -5.50 -6.50 4.82
C ILE A 168 -4.78 -7.74 5.36
N HIS A 169 -3.82 -8.29 4.60
CA HIS A 169 -3.02 -9.45 5.04
C HIS A 169 -2.22 -9.21 6.34
N LEU A 170 -2.15 -8.00 6.87
CA LEU A 170 -1.45 -7.71 8.13
C LEU A 170 -2.15 -8.32 9.35
N PHE A 171 -3.40 -8.73 9.21
CA PHE A 171 -4.27 -9.08 10.32
C PHE A 171 -4.65 -10.57 10.31
N ASP A 172 -5.10 -11.06 11.47
CA ASP A 172 -5.75 -12.37 11.61
C ASP A 172 -7.17 -12.37 11.05
N THR A 173 -7.80 -13.54 11.01
CA THR A 173 -9.11 -13.70 10.34
C THR A 173 -10.21 -12.80 10.92
N PRO A 174 -10.43 -12.72 12.25
CA PRO A 174 -11.46 -11.83 12.80
C PRO A 174 -11.20 -10.36 12.49
N THR A 175 -9.94 -9.93 12.57
CA THR A 175 -9.57 -8.54 12.34
C THR A 175 -9.64 -8.18 10.85
N GLN A 176 -9.32 -9.09 9.93
CA GLN A 176 -9.54 -8.86 8.48
C GLN A 176 -11.01 -8.63 8.15
N ARG A 177 -11.91 -9.39 8.77
CA ARG A 177 -13.36 -9.20 8.60
C ARG A 177 -13.79 -7.80 9.05
N GLU A 178 -13.27 -7.34 10.19
CA GLU A 178 -13.53 -5.99 10.68
C GLU A 178 -13.00 -4.92 9.70
N VAL A 179 -11.74 -5.03 9.29
CA VAL A 179 -11.10 -4.13 8.35
C VAL A 179 -11.88 -4.06 7.02
N CYS A 180 -12.25 -5.19 6.44
CA CYS A 180 -13.02 -5.24 5.19
C CYS A 180 -14.34 -4.48 5.32
N ARG A 181 -15.10 -4.68 6.41
CA ARG A 181 -16.35 -3.95 6.65
C ARG A 181 -16.14 -2.46 6.88
N ARG A 182 -15.01 -2.06 7.45
CA ARG A 182 -14.69 -0.64 7.66
C ARG A 182 -14.22 0.04 6.38
N LEU A 183 -13.50 -0.67 5.52
CA LEU A 183 -13.10 -0.17 4.21
C LEU A 183 -14.31 0.15 3.31
N THR A 184 -15.44 -0.57 3.44
CA THR A 184 -16.65 -0.23 2.67
C THR A 184 -17.25 1.12 3.06
N ARG A 185 -16.95 1.66 4.25
CA ARG A 185 -17.35 3.02 4.66
C ARG A 185 -16.56 4.09 3.94
N LEU A 186 -15.37 3.75 3.39
CA LEU A 186 -14.46 4.70 2.73
C LEU A 186 -14.58 4.69 1.20
N ALA A 187 -15.30 3.72 0.63
CA ALA A 187 -15.43 3.54 -0.82
C ALA A 187 -16.89 3.64 -1.27
N LYS A 188 -17.11 4.25 -2.44
CA LYS A 188 -18.43 4.29 -3.10
C LYS A 188 -18.55 3.27 -4.22
N ARG A 189 -17.49 3.09 -5.02
CA ARG A 189 -17.51 2.25 -6.23
C ARG A 189 -16.69 0.98 -6.07
N ALA A 190 -15.41 1.12 -5.72
CA ALA A 190 -14.50 -0.01 -5.72
C ALA A 190 -13.39 0.08 -4.66
N ILE A 191 -12.96 -1.08 -4.19
CA ILE A 191 -11.78 -1.27 -3.36
C ILE A 191 -10.83 -2.17 -4.15
N THR A 192 -9.61 -1.73 -4.40
CA THR A 192 -8.59 -2.54 -5.09
C THR A 192 -7.30 -2.55 -4.30
N GLY A 193 -6.50 -3.60 -4.48
CA GLY A 193 -5.27 -3.74 -3.74
C GLY A 193 -4.44 -4.91 -4.21
N ARG A 194 -3.21 -4.95 -3.70
CA ARG A 194 -2.30 -6.07 -3.88
C ARG A 194 -1.65 -6.39 -2.55
N GLN A 195 -1.68 -7.65 -2.17
CA GLN A 195 -1.20 -8.10 -0.87
C GLN A 195 -0.58 -9.49 -0.91
N VAL A 196 -0.05 -9.95 0.23
CA VAL A 196 0.40 -11.34 0.35
C VAL A 196 -0.83 -12.25 0.29
N GLY A 197 -0.80 -13.20 -0.63
CA GLY A 197 -1.76 -14.30 -0.74
C GLY A 197 -1.10 -15.63 -0.43
N ALA A 198 -1.87 -16.71 -0.56
CA ALA A 198 -1.35 -18.06 -0.50
C ALA A 198 -2.23 -19.01 -1.33
N SER A 199 -1.61 -19.91 -2.10
CA SER A 199 -2.34 -21.00 -2.76
C SER A 199 -2.96 -21.97 -1.76
N ILE A 200 -2.31 -22.14 -0.61
CA ILE A 200 -2.85 -22.85 0.56
C ILE A 200 -3.29 -21.78 1.57
N PRO A 201 -4.59 -21.45 1.67
CA PRO A 201 -5.05 -20.41 2.58
C PRO A 201 -4.88 -20.82 4.05
N GLY A 202 -4.57 -19.87 4.93
CA GLY A 202 -4.43 -20.14 6.36
C GLY A 202 -3.84 -18.99 7.17
N GLU A 203 -3.84 -19.15 8.51
CA GLU A 203 -3.18 -18.21 9.42
C GLU A 203 -1.70 -18.58 9.59
N TYR A 204 -0.84 -17.66 9.20
CA TYR A 204 0.61 -17.81 9.32
C TYR A 204 1.11 -16.98 10.49
N SER A 205 1.88 -17.59 11.38
CA SER A 205 2.56 -16.88 12.46
C SER A 205 3.52 -15.83 11.88
N ARG A 206 3.60 -14.69 12.56
CA ARG A 206 4.53 -13.62 12.25
C ARG A 206 5.51 -13.47 13.39
N THR A 207 6.78 -13.27 13.04
CA THR A 207 7.91 -13.20 13.99
C THR A 207 8.44 -11.78 14.15
N PHE A 208 7.72 -10.76 13.67
CA PHE A 208 8.16 -9.36 13.63
C PHE A 208 7.07 -8.42 14.14
N ASP A 209 7.46 -7.19 14.48
CA ASP A 209 6.57 -6.10 14.93
C ASP A 209 5.49 -5.85 13.88
N PHE A 210 4.32 -6.40 14.10
CA PHE A 210 3.18 -6.31 13.20
C PHE A 210 1.91 -6.13 14.02
N PRO A 211 0.83 -5.58 13.42
CA PRO A 211 -0.43 -5.35 14.12
C PRO A 211 -1.06 -6.61 14.73
N SER A 212 -0.79 -7.79 14.16
CA SER A 212 -1.16 -9.09 14.73
C SER A 212 -0.02 -10.10 14.65
N SER A 213 0.03 -10.98 15.65
CA SER A 213 0.97 -12.12 15.72
C SER A 213 0.68 -13.18 14.65
N LYS A 214 -0.49 -13.11 14.01
CA LYS A 214 -0.89 -13.97 12.90
C LYS A 214 -1.32 -13.13 11.70
N SER A 215 -1.21 -13.74 10.53
CA SER A 215 -1.59 -13.14 9.24
C SER A 215 -2.39 -14.18 8.46
N MET A 216 -3.68 -13.94 8.29
CA MET A 216 -4.50 -14.76 7.40
C MET A 216 -4.10 -14.45 5.95
N ARG A 217 -3.66 -15.47 5.22
CA ARG A 217 -3.33 -15.36 3.80
C ARG A 217 -4.36 -16.12 2.99
N HIS A 218 -4.90 -15.47 1.97
CA HIS A 218 -5.99 -15.99 1.19
C HIS A 218 -5.54 -16.48 -0.20
N SER A 219 -6.19 -17.53 -0.66
CA SER A 219 -6.36 -17.82 -2.09
C SER A 219 -7.45 -16.90 -2.67
N PRO A 220 -7.59 -16.78 -4.01
CA PRO A 220 -8.67 -16.01 -4.61
C PRO A 220 -10.07 -16.44 -4.14
N GLU A 221 -10.27 -17.74 -3.94
CA GLU A 221 -11.56 -18.34 -3.54
C GLU A 221 -11.89 -17.96 -2.10
N THR A 222 -10.95 -18.14 -1.17
CA THR A 222 -11.18 -17.81 0.25
C THR A 222 -11.26 -16.30 0.49
N PHE A 223 -10.59 -15.49 -0.33
CA PHE A 223 -10.75 -14.03 -0.28
C PHE A 223 -12.15 -13.61 -0.73
N THR A 224 -12.63 -14.18 -1.84
CA THR A 224 -14.00 -13.96 -2.33
C THR A 224 -15.04 -14.38 -1.29
N GLN A 225 -14.88 -15.57 -0.68
CA GLN A 225 -15.76 -16.04 0.37
C GLN A 225 -15.80 -15.06 1.56
N MET A 226 -14.65 -14.58 2.03
CA MET A 226 -14.60 -13.63 3.13
C MET A 226 -15.38 -12.34 2.83
N TRP A 227 -15.19 -11.73 1.66
CA TRP A 227 -15.90 -10.51 1.29
C TRP A 227 -17.41 -10.71 1.18
N ASN A 228 -17.85 -11.82 0.58
CA ASN A 228 -19.27 -12.16 0.48
C ASN A 228 -19.90 -12.30 1.88
N GLU A 229 -19.23 -12.98 2.81
CA GLU A 229 -19.72 -13.16 4.18
C GLU A 229 -19.73 -11.85 4.98
N VAL A 230 -18.67 -11.04 4.89
CA VAL A 230 -18.52 -9.81 5.69
C VAL A 230 -19.47 -8.71 5.27
N THR A 231 -19.81 -8.67 3.98
CA THR A 231 -20.62 -7.59 3.41
C THR A 231 -22.02 -8.05 3.01
N GLU A 232 -22.39 -9.29 3.35
CA GLU A 232 -23.67 -9.91 2.94
C GLU A 232 -23.91 -9.75 1.42
N CYS A 233 -22.84 -9.96 0.64
CA CYS A 233 -22.79 -9.79 -0.81
C CYS A 233 -23.07 -8.37 -1.34
N ALA A 234 -23.16 -7.34 -0.48
CA ALA A 234 -23.26 -5.94 -0.91
C ALA A 234 -21.98 -5.45 -1.61
N TRP A 235 -20.83 -6.06 -1.29
CA TRP A 235 -19.57 -5.84 -2.00
C TRP A 235 -19.02 -7.16 -2.51
N GLN A 236 -18.79 -7.26 -3.81
CA GLN A 236 -18.38 -8.50 -4.47
C GLN A 236 -17.00 -8.39 -5.07
N VAL A 237 -16.23 -9.46 -4.94
CA VAL A 237 -14.93 -9.59 -5.60
C VAL A 237 -15.17 -9.79 -7.10
N GLU A 238 -14.94 -8.74 -7.88
CA GLU A 238 -15.00 -8.75 -9.34
C GLU A 238 -13.83 -9.56 -9.92
N SER A 239 -12.64 -9.39 -9.34
CA SER A 239 -11.46 -10.16 -9.70
C SER A 239 -10.55 -10.39 -8.51
N ALA A 240 -9.96 -11.58 -8.45
CA ALA A 240 -8.87 -11.92 -7.54
C ALA A 240 -7.97 -12.96 -8.20
N TYR A 241 -6.65 -12.75 -8.17
CA TYR A 241 -5.69 -13.72 -8.70
C TYR A 241 -4.38 -13.70 -7.94
N LEU A 242 -3.72 -14.86 -7.92
CA LEU A 242 -2.38 -15.03 -7.36
C LEU A 242 -1.33 -14.91 -8.47
N LYS A 243 -0.35 -14.05 -8.25
CA LYS A 243 0.90 -14.05 -9.00
C LYS A 243 2.00 -14.64 -8.12
N THR A 244 2.57 -15.75 -8.55
CA THR A 244 3.70 -16.38 -7.87
C THR A 244 5.00 -15.82 -8.43
N ALA A 245 5.78 -15.15 -7.59
CA ALA A 245 7.17 -14.83 -7.88
C ALA A 245 8.06 -15.89 -7.23
N TYR A 246 8.84 -16.58 -8.06
CA TYR A 246 9.86 -17.51 -7.59
C TYR A 246 11.14 -16.72 -7.30
N ASN A 247 11.49 -16.61 -6.02
CA ASN A 247 12.82 -16.16 -5.63
C ASN A 247 13.57 -17.38 -5.10
N MET A 248 14.89 -17.46 -5.32
CA MET A 248 15.75 -18.62 -5.00
C MET A 248 15.70 -19.11 -3.53
N LYS A 249 15.01 -18.38 -2.63
CA LYS A 249 14.89 -18.68 -1.19
C LYS A 249 13.45 -18.73 -0.67
N SER A 250 12.42 -18.35 -1.45
CA SER A 250 11.01 -18.36 -1.02
C SER A 250 10.04 -18.19 -2.19
N THR A 251 8.89 -18.85 -2.13
CA THR A 251 7.72 -18.51 -2.94
C THR A 251 7.01 -17.30 -2.34
N ASN A 252 6.91 -16.20 -3.10
CA ASN A 252 6.08 -15.06 -2.72
C ASN A 252 4.84 -15.06 -3.61
N GLU A 253 3.70 -15.36 -3.01
CA GLU A 253 2.41 -15.32 -3.67
C GLU A 253 1.75 -13.96 -3.39
N ARG A 254 1.43 -13.24 -4.46
CA ARG A 254 0.78 -11.93 -4.38
C ARG A 254 -0.65 -12.04 -4.86
N LEU A 255 -1.60 -11.76 -3.98
CA LEU A 255 -3.01 -11.65 -4.30
C LEU A 255 -3.30 -10.22 -4.76
N THR A 256 -3.75 -10.06 -6.00
CA THR A 256 -4.28 -8.79 -6.52
C THR A 256 -5.79 -8.93 -6.63
N PHE A 257 -6.53 -7.88 -6.27
CA PHE A 257 -7.99 -7.95 -6.23
C PHE A 257 -8.68 -6.64 -6.60
N VAL A 258 -9.94 -6.77 -7.00
CA VAL A 258 -10.92 -5.69 -7.16
C VAL A 258 -12.23 -6.15 -6.51
N VAL A 259 -12.76 -5.31 -5.61
CA VAL A 259 -14.07 -5.48 -4.98
C VAL A 259 -14.95 -4.32 -5.38
N ARG A 260 -16.17 -4.58 -5.87
CA ARG A 260 -17.13 -3.56 -6.28
C ARG A 260 -18.33 -3.50 -5.35
N SER A 261 -18.86 -2.31 -5.15
CA SER A 261 -20.19 -2.13 -4.57
C SER A 261 -21.25 -2.57 -5.58
N HIS A 262 -22.26 -3.30 -5.10
CA HIS A 262 -23.42 -3.69 -5.91
C HIS A 262 -24.45 -2.57 -6.10
N GLU A 263 -24.34 -1.49 -5.32
CA GLU A 263 -25.21 -0.31 -5.41
C GLU A 263 -24.72 0.64 -6.50
N GLN A 264 -24.92 0.26 -7.76
CA GLN A 264 -25.08 1.22 -8.85
C GLN A 264 -26.58 1.35 -9.15
N LYS A 265 -27.26 2.22 -8.40
CA LYS A 265 -28.55 2.79 -8.78
C LYS A 265 -28.53 4.29 -8.57
#